data_AF-A0A9D5CBY7-F1
#
_entry.id   AF-A0A9D5CBY7-F1
#
_cell.length_a   1.000
_cell.length_b   1.000
_cell.length_c   1.000
_cell.angle_alpha   90.00
_cell.angle_beta   90.00
_cell.angle_gamma   90.00
#
_symmetry.space_group_name_H-M   'P 1'
#
loop_
_entity.id
_entity.type
_entity.pdbx_description
1 polymer ?
#
loop_
_entity_poly.entity_id
_entity_poly.type
_entity_poly.pdbx_seq_one_letter_code
_entity_poly.pdbx_strand_id
1 'polypeptide(L)'
;MANSASGMAINDECKLKFLELKAKRNFRFIVFKIDEKIQQVMVDKLGNPEQSYEDFTMALPPNECRYAVFDFDFVTDENCQKSKIFFIAW
;
A
#
# COMPACT_ATOMS: atom_id res chain seq x y z
N MET A 1 3.64 9.88 -20.78
CA MET A 1 2.54 10.86 -20.86
C MET A 1 1.51 10.47 -19.81
N ALA A 2 1.26 11.33 -18.84
CA ALA A 2 0.21 11.14 -17.83
C ALA A 2 -0.89 12.16 -18.12
N ASN A 3 -2.08 11.68 -18.47
CA ASN A 3 -3.28 12.50 -18.57
C ASN A 3 -4.20 12.14 -17.40
N SER A 4 -4.26 13.02 -16.41
CA SER A 4 -5.47 13.21 -15.60
C SER A 4 -5.57 14.70 -15.26
N ALA A 5 -6.73 15.28 -15.49
CA ALA A 5 -6.99 16.72 -15.48
C ALA A 5 -7.17 17.31 -14.05
N SER A 6 -6.52 16.71 -13.05
CA SER A 6 -6.29 17.31 -11.73
C SER A 6 -4.86 16.97 -11.32
N GLY A 7 -4.06 17.99 -10.98
CA GLY A 7 -2.59 17.91 -10.84
C GLY A 7 -2.08 17.15 -9.60
N MET A 8 -2.69 16.02 -9.23
CA MET A 8 -2.23 15.19 -8.12
C MET A 8 -0.99 14.40 -8.58
N ALA A 9 0.20 14.87 -8.17
CA ALA A 9 1.45 14.20 -8.43
C ALA A 9 1.55 12.90 -7.61
N ILE A 10 2.40 11.97 -8.06
CA ILE A 10 2.75 10.77 -7.30
C ILE A 10 4.23 10.90 -6.97
N ASN A 11 4.58 10.82 -5.70
CA ASN A 11 5.97 10.73 -5.30
C ASN A 11 6.57 9.42 -5.84
N ASP A 12 7.73 9.49 -6.49
CA ASP A 12 8.38 8.34 -7.12
C ASP A 12 8.64 7.19 -6.13
N GLU A 13 8.82 7.50 -4.85
CA GLU A 13 8.94 6.50 -3.79
C GLU A 13 7.74 5.57 -3.72
N CYS A 14 6.52 6.05 -4.00
CA CYS A 14 5.32 5.21 -3.98
C CYS A 14 5.44 4.05 -4.99
N LYS A 15 5.93 4.37 -6.19
CA LYS A 15 6.17 3.38 -7.25
C LYS A 15 7.30 2.44 -6.88
N LEU A 16 8.41 2.97 -6.35
CA LEU A 16 9.56 2.17 -5.94
C LEU A 16 9.17 1.16 -4.86
N LYS A 17 8.47 1.60 -3.81
CA LYS A 17 8.02 0.73 -2.71
C LYS A 17 7.00 -0.30 -3.15
N PHE A 18 6.07 0.07 -4.04
CA PHE A 18 5.15 -0.91 -4.63
C PHE A 18 5.88 -1.97 -5.46
N LEU A 19 6.88 -1.58 -6.26
CA LEU A 19 7.69 -2.52 -7.04
C LEU A 19 8.51 -3.44 -6.13
N GLU A 20 9.06 -2.92 -5.04
CA GLU A 20 9.74 -3.71 -4.00
C GLU A 20 8.78 -4.74 -3.37
N LEU A 21 7.59 -4.34 -2.93
CA LEU A 21 6.58 -5.26 -2.39
C LEU A 21 6.22 -6.34 -3.40
N LYS A 22 5.89 -5.95 -4.64
CA LYS A 22 5.45 -6.87 -5.69
C LYS A 22 6.52 -7.89 -6.08
N ALA A 23 7.78 -7.46 -6.19
CA ALA A 23 8.87 -8.30 -6.68
C ALA A 23 9.58 -9.07 -5.58
N LYS A 24 9.78 -8.46 -4.40
CA LYS A 24 10.61 -8.99 -3.32
C LYS A 24 9.82 -9.42 -2.10
N ARG A 25 8.53 -9.07 -2.01
CA ARG A 25 7.67 -9.38 -0.85
C ARG A 25 8.25 -8.85 0.47
N ASN A 26 8.97 -7.72 0.39
CA ASN A 26 9.67 -7.11 1.52
C ASN A 26 8.78 -6.23 2.40
N PHE A 27 7.51 -6.06 2.03
CA PHE A 27 6.52 -5.33 2.81
C PHE A 27 5.21 -6.13 2.85
N ARG A 28 4.59 -6.19 4.03
CA ARG A 28 3.24 -6.74 4.21
C ARG A 28 2.17 -5.78 3.70
N PHE A 29 2.36 -4.50 3.95
CA PHE A 29 1.50 -3.44 3.45
C PHE A 29 2.27 -2.15 3.16
N ILE A 30 1.67 -1.30 2.34
CA ILE A 30 2.08 0.08 2.14
C ILE A 30 0.84 0.94 2.31
N VAL A 31 0.89 1.93 3.20
CA VAL A 31 -0.14 2.97 3.32
C VAL A 31 0.37 4.22 2.62
N PHE A 32 -0.48 4.84 1.82
CA PHE A 32 -0.25 6.08 1.12
C PHE A 32 -1.22 7.13 1.62
N LYS A 33 -0.74 8.38 1.68
CA LYS A 33 -1.57 9.55 1.95
C LYS A 33 -1.44 10.55 0.82
N ILE A 34 -2.44 11.42 0.71
CA ILE A 34 -2.38 12.62 -0.12
C ILE A 34 -1.89 13.76 0.77
N ASP A 35 -0.79 14.39 0.40
CA ASP A 35 -0.45 15.71 0.92
C ASP A 35 -1.13 16.76 0.04
N GLU A 36 -2.23 17.32 0.56
CA GLU A 36 -3.03 18.31 -0.15
C GLU A 36 -2.27 19.63 -0.39
N LYS A 37 -1.27 19.97 0.45
CA LYS A 37 -0.54 21.23 0.33
C LYS A 37 0.32 21.27 -0.93
N ILE A 38 0.90 20.13 -1.28
CA ILE A 38 1.76 19.97 -2.46
C ILE A 38 1.07 19.16 -3.57
N GLN A 39 -0.21 18.81 -3.37
CA GLN A 39 -1.01 17.95 -4.25
C GLN A 39 -0.22 16.71 -4.69
N GLN A 40 0.31 15.94 -3.73
CA GLN A 40 1.12 14.77 -4.02
C GLN A 40 0.73 13.55 -3.18
N VAL A 41 0.64 12.38 -3.81
CA VAL A 41 0.55 11.08 -3.13
C VAL A 41 1.93 10.69 -2.63
N MET A 42 2.04 10.35 -1.35
CA MET A 42 3.28 9.95 -0.69
C MET A 42 3.09 8.70 0.16
N VAL A 43 4.19 8.01 0.46
CA VAL A 43 4.19 6.90 1.43
C VAL A 43 3.94 7.47 2.82
N ASP A 44 2.98 6.88 3.52
CA ASP A 44 2.67 7.19 4.92
C ASP A 44 3.30 6.17 5.86
N LYS A 45 3.17 4.87 5.54
CA LYS A 45 3.75 3.79 6.32
C LYS A 45 4.12 2.59 5.45
N LEU A 46 5.25 1.97 5.78
CA LEU A 46 5.66 0.66 5.28
C LEU A 46 5.45 -0.37 6.40
N GLY A 47 4.73 -1.44 6.09
CA GLY A 47 4.53 -2.56 6.99
C GLY A 47 5.59 -3.63 6.75
N ASN A 48 6.35 -4.03 7.77
CA ASN A 48 7.30 -5.14 7.66
C ASN A 48 6.57 -6.47 7.38
N PRO A 49 7.22 -7.46 6.75
CA PRO A 49 6.60 -8.75 6.42
C PRO A 49 5.95 -9.49 7.60
N GLU A 50 6.48 -9.28 8.81
CA GLU A 50 6.06 -9.90 10.07
C GLU A 50 4.86 -9.20 10.74
N GLN A 51 4.47 -8.01 10.26
CA GLN A 51 3.36 -7.26 10.85
C GLN A 51 2.01 -7.91 10.51
N SER A 52 1.08 -7.85 11.45
CA SER A 52 -0.23 -8.51 11.32
C SER A 52 -1.25 -7.66 10.56
N TYR A 53 -2.44 -8.23 10.36
CA TYR A 53 -3.58 -7.47 9.85
C TYR A 53 -4.02 -6.38 10.84
N GLU A 54 -3.97 -6.63 12.15
CA GLU A 54 -4.23 -5.61 13.16
C GLU A 54 -3.26 -4.43 13.03
N ASP A 55 -1.95 -4.69 12.86
CA ASP A 55 -0.94 -3.65 12.63
C ASP A 55 -1.22 -2.79 11.40
N PHE A 56 -1.74 -3.42 10.35
CA PHE A 56 -2.21 -2.74 9.14
C PHE A 56 -3.42 -1.86 9.44
N THR A 57 -4.46 -2.38 10.10
CA THR A 57 -5.67 -1.60 10.41
C THR A 57 -5.38 -0.43 11.35
N MET A 58 -4.43 -0.56 12.28
CA MET A 58 -3.97 0.56 13.12
C MET A 58 -3.26 1.67 12.33
N ALA A 59 -2.78 1.37 11.11
CA ALA A 59 -2.22 2.35 10.20
C ALA A 59 -3.28 3.09 9.38
N LEU A 60 -4.55 2.70 9.48
CA LEU A 60 -5.68 3.30 8.77
C LEU A 60 -6.51 4.16 9.75
N PRO A 61 -6.35 5.50 9.74
CA PRO A 61 -7.06 6.38 10.66
C PRO A 61 -8.57 6.41 10.35
N PRO A 62 -9.45 6.36 11.36
CA PRO A 62 -10.90 6.28 11.12
C PRO A 62 -11.52 7.57 10.54
N ASN A 63 -10.81 8.69 10.66
CA ASN A 63 -11.32 10.03 10.31
C ASN A 63 -10.60 10.65 9.10
N GLU A 64 -9.72 9.91 8.43
CA GLU A 64 -9.00 10.39 7.25
C GLU A 64 -8.88 9.29 6.20
N CYS A 65 -9.03 9.66 4.93
CA CYS A 65 -8.87 8.69 3.85
C CYS A 65 -7.41 8.28 3.67
N ARG A 66 -7.20 7.04 3.22
CA ARG A 66 -5.90 6.52 2.79
C ARG A 66 -6.06 5.64 1.56
N TYR A 67 -4.99 5.53 0.78
CA TYR A 67 -4.84 4.40 -0.12
C TYR A 67 -3.89 3.40 0.51
N ALA A 68 -4.11 2.12 0.29
CA ALA A 68 -3.18 1.09 0.75
C ALA A 68 -3.02 -0.03 -0.27
N VAL A 69 -1.85 -0.64 -0.21
CA VAL A 69 -1.58 -1.93 -0.83
C VAL A 69 -1.33 -2.93 0.29
N PHE A 70 -2.02 -4.06 0.26
CA PHE A 70 -1.85 -5.15 1.22
C PHE A 70 -1.55 -6.45 0.47
N ASP A 71 -0.45 -7.11 0.83
CA ASP A 71 -0.11 -8.43 0.30
C ASP A 71 -0.70 -9.50 1.22
N PHE A 72 -1.91 -9.94 0.87
CA PHE A 72 -2.62 -10.96 1.63
C PHE A 72 -2.09 -12.33 1.26
N ASP A 73 -1.39 -12.97 2.18
CA ASP A 73 -0.93 -14.34 2.04
C ASP A 73 -1.90 -15.33 2.67
N PHE A 74 -1.99 -16.51 2.06
CA PHE A 74 -2.88 -17.57 2.51
C PHE A 74 -2.34 -18.93 2.08
N VAL A 75 -2.66 -19.94 2.87
CA VAL A 75 -2.39 -21.34 2.54
C VAL A 75 -3.65 -21.91 1.89
N THR A 76 -3.47 -22.55 0.75
CA THR A 76 -4.56 -23.26 0.05
C THR A 76 -4.81 -24.64 0.67
N ASP A 77 -5.94 -25.26 0.34
CA ASP A 77 -6.28 -26.61 0.82
C ASP A 77 -5.23 -27.66 0.40
N GLU A 78 -4.49 -27.41 -0.68
CA GLU A 78 -3.36 -28.24 -1.13
C GLU A 78 -2.03 -27.92 -0.40
N ASN A 79 -2.08 -27.19 0.72
CA ASN A 79 -0.92 -26.74 1.50
C ASN A 79 0.11 -25.94 0.69
N CYS A 80 -0.35 -25.20 -0.33
CA CYS A 80 0.49 -24.29 -1.10
C CYS A 80 0.33 -22.85 -0.61
N GLN A 81 1.45 -22.20 -0.31
CA GLN A 81 1.48 -20.76 0.01
C GLN A 81 1.17 -19.95 -1.26
N LYS A 82 0.16 -19.08 -1.18
CA LYS A 82 -0.17 -18.11 -2.22
C LYS A 82 -0.31 -16.72 -1.60
N SER A 83 -0.25 -15.70 -2.44
CA SER A 83 -0.62 -14.36 -2.01
C SER A 83 -1.37 -13.60 -3.10
N LYS A 84 -2.19 -12.64 -2.68
CA LYS A 84 -2.90 -11.70 -3.55
C LYS A 84 -2.65 -10.29 -3.05
N ILE A 85 -2.27 -9.42 -3.99
CA ILE A 85 -2.10 -8.00 -3.71
C ILE A 85 -3.47 -7.34 -3.83
N PHE A 86 -3.91 -6.70 -2.75
CA PHE A 86 -5.11 -5.88 -2.72
C PHE A 86 -4.76 -4.41 -2.71
N PHE A 87 -5.49 -3.64 -3.50
CA PHE A 87 -5.51 -2.19 -3.43
C PHE A 87 -6.78 -1.77 -2.68
N ILE A 88 -6.62 -0.92 -1.68
CA ILE A 88 -7.67 -0.51 -0.76
C ILE A 88 -7.78 1.00 -0.82
N ALA A 89 -9.00 1.50 -1.03
CA ALA A 89 -9.37 2.89 -0.79
C ALA A 89 -10.13 2.91 0.55
N TRP A 90 -9.48 3.46 1.57
CA TRP A 90 -9.95 3.55 2.94
C TRP A 90 -10.57 4.92 3.19
#